data_AF-A0AA51UL44-F1
#
_entry.id   AF-A0AA51UL44-F1
#
_cell.length_a   1.000
_cell.length_b   1.000
_cell.length_c   1.000
_cell.angle_alpha   90.00
_cell.angle_beta   90.00
_cell.angle_gamma   90.00
#
_symmetry.space_group_name_H-M   'P 1'
#
loop_
_entity.id
_entity.type
_entity.pdbx_description
1 polymer ?
#
loop_
_entity_poly.entity_id
_entity_poly.type
_entity_poly.pdbx_seq_one_letter_code
_entity_poly.pdbx_strand_id
1 'polypeptide(L)'
;MKLGVAIDIGTSGIRAQKIDLDTGDIQKTVITLRNPLPGANVMDHLDFAITYGLDLAQGLHVNAVKHVIETLGVKPDELERMSICGNPIQLSIFQGIPIDDLAYAGERKKEKLNIKESDRSARIIDCSEIKGLEVYPNAKLVVPPAIRHEVGADALALIIKSGFLETTETAIATDYGTNAEMALIHEGTIYTGSAAAGPALEGQQIKYGNLASPFVISDVEFEGKNIRNYVLDEEMNTVKAQLINPNNGDIIEEDSIKAKGITGTGVIAIIEAGMKDGIITLPKINTPDHILYLQDKIKFFEKDVEAAGLAMGAIRAGHLALCNAAGVEVADVKKAYMSGAAGTYMDAIKAHQVGMVPFNVDEVIQIGNTSLIVAREILLSEDRLWELQDIAAKIVSNHVMFATDPAFKEAYIQEISYWTEGMPFKMLKKFLKKKGLPQIDLPEKETKVNKVVEKDIPVLGPEGLQVLERVGTFLTMKVTCPECPKCIKVCPNDAITIDDEGVVMISSDLCDGANCKRCINACPKDTFRWENLVVLEQA
;
A
#
# COMPACT_ATOMS: atom_id res chain seq x y z
N MET A 1 20.55 1.29 -28.34
CA MET A 1 19.44 0.52 -27.77
C MET A 1 18.49 1.54 -27.20
N LYS A 2 17.23 1.55 -27.65
CA LYS A 2 16.25 2.51 -27.18
C LYS A 2 15.73 2.01 -25.83
N LEU A 3 15.99 2.75 -24.75
CA LEU A 3 15.61 2.33 -23.41
C LEU A 3 14.35 3.04 -22.96
N GLY A 4 13.48 2.26 -22.33
CA GLY A 4 12.31 2.75 -21.64
C GLY A 4 12.32 2.38 -20.16
N VAL A 5 11.63 3.17 -19.35
CA VAL A 5 11.45 2.88 -17.91
C VAL A 5 9.97 2.88 -17.55
N ALA A 6 9.46 1.75 -17.08
CA ALA A 6 8.11 1.64 -16.52
C ALA A 6 8.16 1.73 -15.00
N ILE A 7 7.33 2.59 -14.40
CA ILE A 7 7.38 2.91 -12.97
C ILE A 7 5.98 2.82 -12.34
N ASP A 8 5.86 2.05 -11.28
CA ASP A 8 4.76 2.09 -10.32
C ASP A 8 5.18 2.97 -9.13
N ILE A 9 4.50 4.11 -8.94
CA ILE A 9 4.71 5.06 -7.83
C ILE A 9 3.62 4.79 -6.77
N GLY A 10 3.90 3.84 -5.88
CA GLY A 10 3.00 3.44 -4.80
C GLY A 10 3.23 4.23 -3.51
N THR A 11 2.25 4.16 -2.60
CA THR A 11 2.33 4.80 -1.27
C THR A 11 3.45 4.23 -0.40
N SER A 12 3.80 2.95 -0.58
CA SER A 12 4.84 2.30 0.23
C SER A 12 6.21 2.26 -0.44
N GLY A 13 6.31 2.68 -1.71
CA GLY A 13 7.56 2.66 -2.47
C GLY A 13 7.37 2.68 -3.98
N ILE A 14 8.48 2.71 -4.69
CA ILE A 14 8.57 2.76 -6.15
C ILE A 14 9.04 1.40 -6.65
N ARG A 15 8.41 0.90 -7.72
CA ARG A 15 8.86 -0.30 -8.44
C ARG A 15 9.07 0.09 -9.89
N ALA A 16 10.25 -0.19 -10.44
CA ALA A 16 10.61 0.24 -11.77
C ALA A 16 11.28 -0.86 -12.58
N GLN A 17 11.02 -0.89 -13.89
CA GLN A 17 11.61 -1.80 -14.84
C GLN A 17 12.29 -1.04 -15.97
N LYS A 18 13.55 -1.40 -16.24
CA LYS A 18 14.26 -1.00 -17.46
C LYS A 18 13.86 -1.95 -18.59
N ILE A 19 13.49 -1.40 -19.73
CA ILE A 19 12.89 -2.14 -20.83
C ILE A 19 13.59 -1.77 -22.13
N ASP A 20 13.88 -2.77 -22.95
CA ASP A 20 14.27 -2.56 -24.35
C ASP A 20 13.02 -2.21 -25.14
N LEU A 21 12.96 -1.00 -25.72
CA LEU A 21 11.78 -0.56 -26.47
C LEU A 21 11.64 -1.25 -27.83
N ASP A 22 12.72 -1.80 -28.38
CA ASP A 22 12.68 -2.50 -29.67
C ASP A 22 12.11 -3.92 -29.52
N THR A 23 12.39 -4.60 -28.39
CA THR A 23 11.90 -5.97 -28.14
C THR A 23 10.76 -6.07 -27.14
N GLY A 24 10.60 -5.08 -26.27
CA GLY A 24 9.68 -5.10 -25.13
C GLY A 24 10.21 -5.88 -23.92
N ASP A 25 11.44 -6.40 -23.98
CA ASP A 25 12.01 -7.24 -22.92
C ASP A 25 12.46 -6.43 -21.71
N ILE A 26 12.11 -6.94 -20.53
CA ILE A 26 12.56 -6.40 -19.24
C ILE A 26 14.04 -6.78 -19.04
N GLN A 27 14.87 -5.77 -18.82
CA GLN A 27 16.32 -5.93 -18.63
C GLN A 27 16.70 -6.00 -17.15
N LYS A 28 16.14 -5.10 -16.34
CA LYS A 28 16.44 -4.95 -14.90
C LYS A 28 15.22 -4.46 -14.14
N THR A 29 15.10 -4.88 -12.88
CA THR A 29 14.06 -4.37 -11.95
C THR A 29 14.71 -3.72 -10.73
N VAL A 30 14.18 -2.57 -10.32
CA VAL A 30 14.55 -1.88 -9.07
C VAL A 30 13.30 -1.64 -8.25
N ILE A 31 13.38 -1.90 -6.94
CA ILE A 31 12.31 -1.57 -5.99
C ILE A 31 12.86 -0.76 -4.83
N THR A 32 12.07 0.15 -4.27
CA THR A 32 12.37 0.82 -3.00
C THR A 32 11.55 0.19 -1.88
N LEU A 33 12.11 0.15 -0.67
CA LEU A 33 11.38 -0.32 0.51
C LEU A 33 10.44 0.74 1.11
N ARG A 34 10.61 2.00 0.70
CA ARG A 34 9.90 3.16 1.27
C ARG A 34 9.56 4.16 0.18
N ASN A 35 8.54 4.98 0.44
CA ASN A 35 8.23 6.16 -0.36
C ASN A 35 9.15 7.32 0.05
N PRO A 36 9.56 8.20 -0.88
CA PRO A 36 10.41 9.35 -0.56
C PRO A 36 9.72 10.43 0.26
N LEU A 37 8.38 10.48 0.31
CA LEU A 37 7.66 11.51 1.04
C LEU A 37 7.54 11.16 2.53
N PRO A 38 7.66 12.16 3.42
CA PRO A 38 7.37 11.98 4.83
C PRO A 38 5.91 11.59 5.08
N GLY A 39 5.69 10.53 5.84
CA GLY A 39 4.36 9.99 6.15
C GLY A 39 4.32 8.47 6.08
N ALA A 40 3.27 7.87 6.66
CA ALA A 40 3.06 6.42 6.62
C ALA A 40 1.99 5.99 5.60
N ASN A 41 1.21 6.93 5.08
CA ASN A 41 0.13 6.69 4.14
C ASN A 41 -0.05 7.86 3.16
N VAL A 42 -0.93 7.69 2.17
CA VAL A 42 -1.11 8.67 1.10
C VAL A 42 -1.68 10.01 1.59
N MET A 43 -2.47 9.99 2.66
CA MET A 43 -3.03 11.20 3.25
C MET A 43 -1.97 11.99 4.01
N ASP A 44 -1.01 11.32 4.66
CA ASP A 44 0.15 11.99 5.26
C ASP A 44 1.01 12.67 4.18
N HIS A 45 1.19 12.03 3.03
CA HIS A 45 1.91 12.60 1.89
C HIS A 45 1.20 13.83 1.32
N LEU A 46 -0.13 13.75 1.19
CA LEU A 46 -0.98 14.87 0.79
C LEU A 46 -0.91 16.02 1.79
N ASP A 47 -1.02 15.73 3.10
CA ASP A 47 -0.90 16.73 4.16
C ASP A 47 0.48 17.38 4.19
N PHE A 48 1.55 16.61 3.98
CA PHE A 48 2.90 17.13 3.85
C PHE A 48 3.02 18.11 2.68
N ALA A 49 2.53 17.72 1.49
CA ALA A 49 2.59 18.56 0.30
C ALA A 49 1.71 19.83 0.42
N ILE A 50 0.54 19.75 1.05
CA ILE A 50 -0.33 20.91 1.33
C ILE A 50 0.29 21.83 2.38
N THR A 51 0.87 21.27 3.45
CA THR A 51 1.40 22.03 4.59
C THR A 51 2.73 22.69 4.28
N TYR A 52 3.64 21.98 3.61
CA TYR A 52 5.03 22.42 3.41
C TYR A 52 5.36 22.80 1.96
N GLY A 53 4.44 22.55 1.03
CA GLY A 53 4.51 23.01 -0.35
C GLY A 53 4.69 21.88 -1.36
N LEU A 54 3.95 21.98 -2.47
CA LEU A 54 3.98 21.04 -3.58
C LEU A 54 5.38 20.93 -4.20
N ASP A 55 6.09 22.05 -4.38
CA ASP A 55 7.45 22.06 -4.93
C ASP A 55 8.43 21.22 -4.11
N LEU A 56 8.31 21.25 -2.78
CA LEU A 56 9.17 20.48 -1.88
C LEU A 56 8.88 18.98 -2.02
N ALA A 57 7.60 18.60 -2.00
CA ALA A 57 7.16 17.22 -2.18
C ALA A 57 7.52 16.68 -3.58
N GLN A 58 7.33 17.47 -4.63
CA GLN A 58 7.72 17.14 -5.99
C GLN A 58 9.23 16.90 -6.09
N GLY A 59 10.06 17.78 -5.50
CA GLY A 59 11.51 17.65 -5.53
C GLY A 59 12.00 16.33 -4.89
N LEU A 60 11.40 15.92 -3.77
CA LEU A 60 11.69 14.62 -3.15
C LEU A 60 11.32 13.47 -4.10
N HIS A 61 10.13 13.51 -4.69
CA HIS A 61 9.66 12.49 -5.63
C HIS A 61 10.54 12.36 -6.87
N VAL A 62 10.89 13.49 -7.49
CA VAL A 62 11.71 13.52 -8.71
C VAL A 62 13.13 13.03 -8.42
N ASN A 63 13.72 13.44 -7.29
CA ASN A 63 15.04 12.94 -6.88
C ASN A 63 15.04 11.43 -6.63
N ALA A 64 13.99 10.89 -6.01
CA ALA A 64 13.82 9.45 -5.84
C ALA A 64 13.74 8.71 -7.18
N VAL A 65 12.94 9.21 -8.11
CA VAL A 65 12.80 8.60 -9.44
C VAL A 65 14.12 8.65 -10.22
N LYS A 66 14.86 9.75 -10.16
CA LYS A 66 16.21 9.83 -10.74
C LYS A 66 17.15 8.76 -10.17
N HIS A 67 17.19 8.63 -8.85
CA HIS A 67 18.03 7.62 -8.20
C HIS A 67 17.63 6.18 -8.60
N VAL A 68 16.33 5.92 -8.77
CA VAL A 68 15.83 4.64 -9.30
C VAL A 68 16.29 4.41 -10.75
N ILE A 69 16.20 5.43 -11.62
CA ILE A 69 16.66 5.36 -13.02
C ILE A 69 18.17 5.13 -13.12
N GLU A 70 18.96 5.81 -12.29
CA GLU A 70 20.41 5.61 -12.18
C GLU A 70 20.73 4.19 -11.70
N THR A 71 19.99 3.69 -10.71
CA THR A 71 20.14 2.33 -10.20
C THR A 71 19.78 1.28 -11.24
N LEU A 72 18.82 1.57 -12.12
CA LEU A 72 18.52 0.75 -13.29
C LEU A 72 19.65 0.75 -14.33
N GLY A 73 20.65 1.63 -14.19
CA GLY A 73 21.78 1.75 -15.11
C GLY A 73 21.38 2.39 -16.43
N VAL A 74 20.36 3.26 -16.44
CA VAL A 74 19.91 3.99 -17.61
C VAL A 74 20.52 5.39 -17.59
N LYS A 75 21.27 5.74 -18.63
CA LYS A 75 21.84 7.09 -18.74
C LYS A 75 20.82 8.10 -19.26
N PRO A 76 20.98 9.39 -18.94
CA PRO A 76 19.97 10.36 -19.30
C PRO A 76 19.73 10.53 -20.81
N ASP A 77 20.77 10.33 -21.62
CA ASP A 77 20.73 10.39 -23.09
C ASP A 77 20.21 9.10 -23.75
N GLU A 78 20.18 7.99 -23.01
CA GLU A 78 19.71 6.68 -23.48
C GLU A 78 18.19 6.49 -23.23
N LEU A 79 17.60 7.27 -22.31
CA LEU A 79 16.17 7.21 -22.00
C LEU A 79 15.33 7.90 -23.09
N GLU A 80 14.51 7.11 -23.79
CA GLU A 80 13.60 7.62 -24.83
C GLU A 80 12.17 7.77 -24.30
N ARG A 81 11.76 6.89 -23.39
CA ARG A 81 10.39 6.89 -22.88
C ARG A 81 10.32 6.46 -21.42
N MET A 82 9.50 7.13 -20.64
CA MET A 82 9.19 6.77 -19.26
C MET A 82 7.68 6.73 -19.10
N SER A 83 7.16 5.75 -18.37
CA SER A 83 5.74 5.68 -18.01
C SER A 83 5.59 5.55 -16.52
N ILE A 84 4.62 6.24 -15.94
CA ILE A 84 4.31 6.16 -14.51
C ILE A 84 2.90 5.61 -14.31
N CYS A 85 2.64 4.91 -13.22
CA CYS A 85 1.31 4.49 -12.79
C CYS A 85 1.25 4.55 -11.25
N GLY A 86 0.05 4.76 -10.69
CA GLY A 86 -0.14 4.94 -9.25
C GLY A 86 -1.40 5.74 -8.92
N ASN A 87 -1.60 6.03 -7.63
CA ASN A 87 -2.75 6.80 -7.15
C ASN A 87 -2.66 8.28 -7.56
N PRO A 88 -3.80 9.02 -7.56
CA PRO A 88 -3.84 10.39 -8.05
C PRO A 88 -2.93 11.35 -7.28
N ILE A 89 -2.77 11.14 -5.97
CA ILE A 89 -1.94 12.01 -5.10
C ILE A 89 -0.47 11.88 -5.51
N GLN A 90 0.04 10.64 -5.59
CA GLN A 90 1.44 10.38 -5.96
C GLN A 90 1.76 10.89 -7.36
N LEU A 91 0.89 10.60 -8.34
CA LEU A 91 1.09 11.08 -9.72
C LEU A 91 0.98 12.60 -9.83
N SER A 92 0.08 13.24 -9.08
CA SER A 92 -0.06 14.71 -9.09
C SER A 92 1.15 15.39 -8.47
N ILE A 93 1.66 14.88 -7.34
CA ILE A 93 2.86 15.42 -6.68
C ILE A 93 4.07 15.28 -7.60
N PHE A 94 4.29 14.10 -8.19
CA PHE A 94 5.41 13.89 -9.13
C PHE A 94 5.35 14.87 -10.31
N GLN A 95 4.16 15.13 -10.84
CA GLN A 95 3.96 16.01 -12.00
C GLN A 95 3.88 17.50 -11.64
N GLY A 96 3.84 17.88 -10.35
CA GLY A 96 3.64 19.26 -9.93
C GLY A 96 2.25 19.82 -10.24
N ILE A 97 1.24 18.94 -10.35
CA ILE A 97 -0.16 19.34 -10.54
C ILE A 97 -0.73 19.78 -9.18
N PRO A 98 -1.52 20.88 -9.11
CA PRO A 98 -2.21 21.26 -7.87
C PRO A 98 -3.06 20.12 -7.29
N ILE A 99 -2.96 19.93 -5.97
CA ILE A 99 -3.56 18.81 -5.22
C ILE A 99 -4.64 19.27 -4.22
N ASP A 100 -4.99 20.56 -4.21
CA ASP A 100 -6.02 21.10 -3.30
C ASP A 100 -7.38 20.42 -3.50
N ASP A 101 -7.68 20.01 -4.73
CA ASP A 101 -8.90 19.30 -5.10
C ASP A 101 -8.95 17.85 -4.60
N LEU A 102 -7.80 17.27 -4.24
CA LEU A 102 -7.67 15.96 -3.58
C LEU A 102 -7.71 16.09 -2.06
N ALA A 103 -7.18 17.19 -1.52
CA ALA A 103 -7.13 17.42 -0.07
C ALA A 103 -8.50 17.77 0.53
N TYR A 104 -9.38 18.37 -0.26
CA TYR A 104 -10.66 18.87 0.21
C TYR A 104 -11.84 18.17 -0.49
N ALA A 105 -12.45 17.21 0.21
CA ALA A 105 -13.66 16.55 -0.23
C ALA A 105 -14.92 17.41 -0.06
N GLY A 106 -15.86 17.27 -1.01
CA GLY A 106 -17.20 17.87 -0.98
C GLY A 106 -17.32 19.21 -1.72
N GLU A 107 -18.30 19.27 -2.63
CA GLU A 107 -18.54 20.41 -3.54
C GLU A 107 -18.63 21.76 -2.80
N ARG A 108 -19.37 21.82 -1.69
CA ARG A 108 -19.52 23.05 -0.89
C ARG A 108 -18.20 23.61 -0.37
N LYS A 109 -17.25 22.74 0.00
CA LYS A 109 -15.95 23.15 0.54
C LYS A 109 -15.04 23.61 -0.60
N LYS A 110 -15.06 22.90 -1.73
CA LYS A 110 -14.35 23.28 -2.96
C LYS A 110 -14.82 24.65 -3.48
N GLU A 111 -16.13 24.87 -3.55
CA GLU A 111 -16.72 26.16 -3.93
C GLU A 111 -16.31 27.29 -2.99
N LYS A 112 -16.41 27.06 -1.66
CA LYS A 112 -16.04 28.07 -0.66
C LYS A 112 -14.57 28.48 -0.73
N LEU A 113 -13.69 27.53 -1.06
CA LEU A 113 -12.24 27.75 -1.18
C LEU A 113 -11.82 28.09 -2.62
N ASN A 114 -12.77 28.19 -3.57
CA ASN A 114 -12.53 28.41 -4.99
C ASN A 114 -11.53 27.41 -5.60
N ILE A 115 -11.60 26.16 -5.17
CA ILE A 115 -10.76 25.07 -5.64
C ILE A 115 -11.34 24.55 -6.96
N LYS A 116 -10.50 24.56 -8.01
CA LYS A 116 -10.82 23.96 -9.30
C LYS A 116 -10.24 22.56 -9.38
N GLU A 117 -10.96 21.65 -10.03
CA GLU A 117 -10.43 20.33 -10.31
C GLU A 117 -9.30 20.41 -11.32
N SER A 118 -8.22 19.69 -11.02
CA SER A 118 -7.07 19.58 -11.91
C SER A 118 -7.31 18.49 -12.96
N ASP A 119 -6.89 18.75 -14.19
CA ASP A 119 -6.95 17.76 -15.27
C ASP A 119 -5.94 16.64 -15.04
N ARG A 120 -6.44 15.42 -14.89
CA ARG A 120 -5.69 14.16 -14.71
C ARG A 120 -6.02 13.15 -15.80
N SER A 121 -6.32 13.65 -16.99
CA SER A 121 -6.49 12.85 -18.20
C SER A 121 -5.16 12.24 -18.65
N ALA A 122 -5.25 11.20 -19.47
CA ALA A 122 -4.11 10.56 -20.08
C ALA A 122 -3.31 11.56 -20.91
N ARG A 123 -1.98 11.51 -20.82
CA ARG A 123 -1.11 12.44 -21.55
C ARG A 123 0.27 11.89 -21.83
N ILE A 124 0.88 12.45 -22.87
CA ILE A 124 2.28 12.24 -23.25
C ILE A 124 2.92 13.62 -23.31
N ILE A 125 3.92 13.87 -22.46
CA ILE A 125 4.61 15.16 -22.34
C ILE A 125 6.12 14.95 -22.43
N ASP A 126 6.89 16.01 -22.68
CA ASP A 126 8.34 15.93 -22.58
C ASP A 126 8.76 15.82 -21.11
N CYS A 127 9.73 14.97 -20.78
CA CYS A 127 10.26 14.88 -19.41
C CYS A 127 10.77 16.24 -18.91
N SER A 128 11.30 17.10 -19.81
CA SER A 128 11.73 18.46 -19.47
C SER A 128 10.60 19.41 -19.04
N GLU A 129 9.33 19.05 -19.23
CA GLU A 129 8.20 19.81 -18.69
C GLU A 129 8.00 19.56 -17.18
N ILE A 130 8.57 18.49 -16.65
CA ILE A 130 8.57 18.19 -15.22
C ILE A 130 9.84 18.76 -14.58
N LYS A 131 9.65 19.67 -13.62
CA LYS A 131 10.74 20.29 -12.85
C LYS A 131 11.66 19.23 -12.24
N GLY A 132 12.95 19.29 -12.56
CA GLY A 132 13.98 18.35 -12.09
C GLY A 132 14.23 17.14 -12.99
N LEU A 133 13.47 16.97 -14.08
CA LEU A 133 13.66 15.94 -15.11
C LEU A 133 14.25 16.48 -16.43
N GLU A 134 14.72 17.74 -16.45
CA GLU A 134 15.37 18.37 -17.61
C GLU A 134 16.65 17.65 -18.03
N VAL A 135 17.23 16.85 -17.12
CA VAL A 135 18.39 15.98 -17.39
C VAL A 135 18.09 14.89 -18.42
N TYR A 136 16.82 14.58 -18.70
CA TYR A 136 16.38 13.61 -19.72
C TYR A 136 15.76 14.32 -20.93
N PRO A 137 16.54 15.07 -21.74
CA PRO A 137 16.00 16.01 -22.73
C PRO A 137 15.29 15.36 -23.92
N ASN A 138 15.51 14.06 -24.15
CA ASN A 138 14.94 13.31 -25.28
C ASN A 138 13.80 12.37 -24.83
N ALA A 139 13.52 12.29 -23.53
CA ALA A 139 12.58 11.33 -22.98
C ALA A 139 11.14 11.88 -22.98
N LYS A 140 10.19 11.07 -23.41
CA LYS A 140 8.75 11.34 -23.21
C LYS A 140 8.25 10.69 -21.93
N LEU A 141 7.45 11.41 -21.16
CA LEU A 141 6.70 10.90 -20.02
C LEU A 141 5.27 10.55 -20.43
N VAL A 142 4.88 9.29 -20.22
CA VAL A 142 3.54 8.74 -20.45
C VAL A 142 2.82 8.61 -19.12
N VAL A 143 1.65 9.22 -19.01
CA VAL A 143 0.86 9.24 -17.78
C VAL A 143 -0.56 8.75 -18.06
N PRO A 144 -1.00 7.66 -17.41
CA PRO A 144 -2.35 7.12 -17.53
C PRO A 144 -3.39 8.05 -16.90
N PRO A 145 -4.67 7.91 -17.29
CA PRO A 145 -5.74 8.72 -16.76
C PRO A 145 -6.15 8.27 -15.36
N ALA A 146 -6.64 9.21 -14.57
CA ALA A 146 -7.46 8.90 -13.40
C ALA A 146 -8.93 8.69 -13.83
N ILE A 147 -9.65 7.78 -13.15
CA ILE A 147 -11.10 7.56 -13.39
C ILE A 147 -11.90 8.76 -12.89
N ARG A 148 -11.52 9.31 -11.73
CA ARG A 148 -11.98 10.58 -11.16
C ARG A 148 -10.80 11.21 -10.43
N HIS A 149 -10.98 12.41 -9.88
CA HIS A 149 -9.94 13.02 -9.06
C HIS A 149 -9.45 12.10 -7.93
N GLU A 150 -10.30 11.23 -7.36
CA GLU A 150 -9.94 10.34 -6.25
C GLU A 150 -9.60 8.89 -6.62
N VAL A 151 -9.86 8.46 -7.86
CA VAL A 151 -9.62 7.07 -8.29
C VAL A 151 -8.53 7.03 -9.35
N GLY A 152 -7.37 6.51 -8.97
CA GLY A 152 -6.15 6.58 -9.76
C GLY A 152 -6.02 5.56 -10.86
N ALA A 153 -4.86 5.63 -11.51
CA ALA A 153 -4.47 4.72 -12.57
C ALA A 153 -4.16 3.32 -12.04
N ASP A 154 -3.80 3.19 -10.77
CA ASP A 154 -3.68 1.92 -10.05
C ASP A 154 -5.01 1.16 -9.95
N ALA A 155 -6.09 1.85 -9.56
CA ALA A 155 -7.44 1.26 -9.57
C ALA A 155 -7.91 0.91 -10.99
N LEU A 156 -7.58 1.74 -11.97
CA LEU A 156 -7.85 1.42 -13.38
C LEU A 156 -7.06 0.19 -13.83
N ALA A 157 -5.79 0.07 -13.42
CA ALA A 157 -4.96 -1.08 -13.69
C ALA A 157 -5.53 -2.35 -13.05
N LEU A 158 -5.99 -2.26 -11.80
CA LEU A 158 -6.67 -3.35 -11.10
C LEU A 158 -7.88 -3.86 -11.89
N ILE A 159 -8.75 -2.96 -12.34
CA ILE A 159 -9.96 -3.30 -13.11
C ILE A 159 -9.57 -3.99 -14.42
N ILE A 160 -8.60 -3.46 -15.15
CA ILE A 160 -8.30 -3.99 -16.49
C ILE A 160 -7.52 -5.31 -16.40
N LYS A 161 -6.61 -5.45 -15.42
CA LYS A 161 -5.78 -6.64 -15.28
C LYS A 161 -6.49 -7.79 -14.57
N SER A 162 -7.57 -7.51 -13.83
CA SER A 162 -8.41 -8.56 -13.22
C SER A 162 -9.32 -9.28 -14.21
N GLY A 163 -9.46 -8.81 -15.46
CA GLY A 163 -10.46 -9.40 -16.37
C GLY A 163 -11.90 -9.07 -15.96
N PHE A 164 -12.07 -7.97 -15.22
CA PHE A 164 -13.36 -7.49 -14.74
C PHE A 164 -14.33 -7.15 -15.86
N LEU A 165 -13.82 -6.66 -16.99
CA LEU A 165 -14.67 -6.17 -18.07
C LEU A 165 -15.29 -7.33 -18.88
N GLU A 166 -14.74 -8.54 -18.72
CA GLU A 166 -15.10 -9.74 -19.45
C GLU A 166 -16.02 -10.68 -18.65
N THR A 167 -16.17 -10.48 -17.33
CA THR A 167 -17.01 -11.34 -16.47
C THR A 167 -18.49 -10.98 -16.55
N THR A 168 -19.35 -12.00 -16.58
CA THR A 168 -20.80 -11.87 -16.42
C THR A 168 -21.27 -12.06 -14.98
N GLU A 169 -20.38 -12.55 -14.11
CA GLU A 169 -20.66 -12.79 -12.69
C GLU A 169 -20.31 -11.57 -11.84
N THR A 170 -20.99 -11.41 -10.70
CA THR A 170 -20.59 -10.41 -9.70
C THR A 170 -19.21 -10.74 -9.16
N ALA A 171 -18.28 -9.80 -9.29
CA ALA A 171 -16.90 -9.98 -8.84
C ALA A 171 -16.38 -8.75 -8.10
N ILE A 172 -15.43 -8.97 -7.19
CA ILE A 172 -14.70 -7.90 -6.50
C ILE A 172 -13.20 -8.01 -6.80
N ALA A 173 -12.53 -6.88 -6.97
CA ALA A 173 -11.09 -6.79 -7.08
C ALA A 173 -10.62 -5.85 -5.98
N THR A 174 -9.54 -6.23 -5.29
CA THR A 174 -8.95 -5.41 -4.23
C THR A 174 -7.44 -5.44 -4.39
N ASP A 175 -6.83 -4.26 -4.47
CA ASP A 175 -5.40 -4.09 -4.28
C ASP A 175 -5.13 -4.01 -2.79
N TYR A 176 -4.40 -4.99 -2.25
CA TYR A 176 -4.09 -5.03 -0.83
C TYR A 176 -2.82 -4.23 -0.57
N GLY A 177 -3.00 -2.93 -0.40
CA GLY A 177 -2.00 -1.99 0.11
C GLY A 177 -2.57 -1.12 1.23
N THR A 178 -1.79 -0.13 1.66
CA THR A 178 -2.17 0.80 2.73
C THR A 178 -3.55 1.46 2.57
N ASN A 179 -4.01 1.76 1.34
CA ASN A 179 -5.31 2.41 1.08
C ASN A 179 -6.37 1.49 0.44
N ALA A 180 -6.08 0.20 0.31
CA ALA A 180 -6.98 -0.83 -0.21
C ALA A 180 -7.95 -0.36 -1.31
N GLU A 181 -7.44 -0.11 -2.51
CA GLU A 181 -8.24 0.23 -3.68
C GLU A 181 -9.09 -0.97 -4.11
N MET A 182 -10.37 -0.75 -4.35
CA MET A 182 -11.31 -1.82 -4.65
C MET A 182 -12.32 -1.45 -5.73
N ALA A 183 -12.71 -2.46 -6.50
CA ALA A 183 -13.74 -2.36 -7.52
C ALA A 183 -14.67 -3.57 -7.42
N LEU A 184 -15.98 -3.34 -7.55
CA LEU A 184 -16.99 -4.38 -7.66
C LEU A 184 -17.69 -4.23 -9.01
N ILE A 185 -17.84 -5.32 -9.75
CA ILE A 185 -18.64 -5.35 -10.97
C ILE A 185 -19.90 -6.18 -10.75
N HIS A 186 -21.05 -5.66 -11.18
CA HIS A 186 -22.32 -6.36 -11.20
C HIS A 186 -23.09 -5.96 -12.47
N GLU A 187 -23.53 -6.95 -13.25
CA GLU A 187 -24.30 -6.73 -14.49
C GLU A 187 -23.65 -5.69 -15.45
N GLY A 188 -22.31 -5.73 -15.58
CA GLY A 188 -21.55 -4.81 -16.43
C GLY A 188 -21.32 -3.41 -15.84
N THR A 189 -21.85 -3.14 -14.65
CA THR A 189 -21.67 -1.87 -13.94
C THR A 189 -20.57 -2.00 -12.89
N ILE A 190 -19.56 -1.14 -12.97
CA ILE A 190 -18.43 -1.12 -12.01
C ILE A 190 -18.69 -0.07 -10.94
N TYR A 191 -18.43 -0.41 -9.69
CA TYR A 191 -18.45 0.46 -8.52
C TYR A 191 -17.05 0.46 -7.90
N THR A 192 -16.49 1.62 -7.59
CA THR A 192 -15.13 1.72 -7.04
C THR A 192 -15.11 2.39 -5.68
N GLY A 193 -14.12 2.08 -4.85
CA GLY A 193 -13.91 2.69 -3.55
C GLY A 193 -12.46 2.48 -3.07
N SER A 194 -12.05 3.21 -2.06
CA SER A 194 -10.73 3.05 -1.42
C SER A 194 -10.91 3.22 0.08
N ALA A 195 -10.38 2.25 0.84
CA ALA A 195 -10.46 2.22 2.29
C ALA A 195 -9.07 2.40 2.89
N ALA A 196 -8.89 3.39 3.77
CA ALA A 196 -7.66 3.53 4.54
C ALA A 196 -7.51 2.35 5.52
N ALA A 197 -7.00 1.22 5.03
CA ALA A 197 -6.70 0.04 5.82
C ALA A 197 -5.55 0.31 6.80
N GLY A 198 -4.68 1.27 6.46
CA GLY A 198 -3.53 1.63 7.27
C GLY A 198 -2.40 0.61 7.10
N PRO A 199 -1.22 0.91 7.68
CA PRO A 199 0.00 0.20 7.30
C PRO A 199 0.22 -1.08 8.13
N ALA A 200 -0.75 -1.49 8.96
CA ALA A 200 -0.73 -2.72 9.75
C ALA A 200 -0.54 -3.97 8.89
N LEU A 201 -1.18 -4.00 7.72
CA LEU A 201 -1.07 -5.09 6.73
C LEU A 201 0.25 -5.08 5.96
N GLU A 202 1.11 -4.10 6.21
CA GLU A 202 2.48 -4.02 5.70
C GLU A 202 3.50 -4.24 6.83
N GLY A 203 3.04 -4.63 8.02
CA GLY A 203 3.87 -4.85 9.21
C GLY A 203 4.20 -3.57 9.98
N GLN A 204 3.78 -2.39 9.54
CA GLN A 204 3.99 -1.17 10.33
C GLN A 204 2.92 -1.07 11.43
N GLN A 205 3.17 -0.31 12.51
CA GLN A 205 2.28 -0.25 13.69
C GLN A 205 2.09 -1.58 14.45
N ILE A 206 2.75 -2.66 14.02
CA ILE A 206 2.86 -3.93 14.72
C ILE A 206 4.17 -3.95 15.47
N LYS A 207 4.19 -4.37 16.75
CA LYS A 207 5.35 -4.18 17.64
C LYS A 207 6.64 -4.82 17.12
N TYR A 208 6.54 -6.02 16.57
CA TYR A 208 7.63 -6.75 15.90
C TYR A 208 7.38 -6.86 14.39
N GLY A 209 6.59 -5.93 13.83
CA GLY A 209 6.25 -5.98 12.42
C GLY A 209 7.31 -5.33 11.54
N ASN A 210 7.54 -5.96 10.40
CA ASN A 210 8.52 -5.56 9.40
C ASN A 210 7.88 -5.63 8.01
N LEU A 211 8.38 -4.81 7.09
CA LEU A 211 8.16 -5.03 5.67
C LEU A 211 8.71 -6.41 5.26
N ALA A 212 8.10 -7.00 4.23
CA ALA A 212 8.56 -8.25 3.65
C ALA A 212 10.04 -8.11 3.22
N SER A 213 10.90 -8.89 3.86
CA SER A 213 12.34 -8.92 3.67
C SER A 213 12.88 -10.27 4.16
N PRO A 214 14.12 -10.65 3.79
CA PRO A 214 14.69 -11.91 4.24
C PRO A 214 14.69 -12.07 5.75
N PHE A 215 14.36 -13.27 6.19
CA PHE A 215 14.29 -13.72 7.57
C PHE A 215 13.15 -13.08 8.39
N VAL A 216 12.05 -12.70 7.75
CA VAL A 216 10.84 -12.23 8.43
C VAL A 216 9.75 -13.29 8.34
N ILE A 217 9.00 -13.52 9.43
CA ILE A 217 7.90 -14.50 9.48
C ILE A 217 6.82 -14.08 8.49
N SER A 218 6.54 -14.94 7.51
CA SER A 218 5.54 -14.72 6.45
C SER A 218 4.23 -15.44 6.67
N ASP A 219 4.27 -16.55 7.42
CA ASP A 219 3.12 -17.39 7.67
C ASP A 219 3.29 -18.23 8.94
N VAL A 220 2.19 -18.77 9.47
CA VAL A 220 2.17 -19.69 10.61
C VAL A 220 1.07 -20.76 10.47
N GLU A 221 1.25 -21.89 11.13
CA GLU A 221 0.26 -22.98 11.19
C GLU A 221 0.30 -23.69 12.54
N PHE A 222 -0.84 -24.13 13.07
CA PHE A 222 -0.86 -24.92 14.31
C PHE A 222 -0.58 -26.40 14.02
N GLU A 223 0.45 -26.95 14.68
CA GLU A 223 0.74 -28.38 14.75
C GLU A 223 0.38 -28.88 16.17
N GLY A 224 -0.89 -29.26 16.36
CA GLY A 224 -1.42 -29.60 17.69
C GLY A 224 -1.54 -28.36 18.58
N LYS A 225 -0.82 -28.32 19.71
CA LYS A 225 -0.81 -27.17 20.64
C LYS A 225 0.33 -26.18 20.36
N ASN A 226 1.17 -26.49 19.37
CA ASN A 226 2.35 -25.73 19.03
C ASN A 226 2.11 -24.98 17.73
N ILE A 227 2.87 -23.91 17.51
CA ILE A 227 2.78 -23.09 16.31
C ILE A 227 4.05 -23.25 15.48
N ARG A 228 3.86 -23.67 14.23
CA ARG A 228 4.90 -23.74 13.21
C ARG A 228 5.05 -22.36 12.58
N ASN A 229 6.27 -21.87 12.52
CA ASN A 229 6.61 -20.64 11.84
C ASN A 229 7.05 -20.94 10.41
N TYR A 230 6.75 -20.03 9.49
CA TYR A 230 7.32 -20.00 8.15
C TYR A 230 7.95 -18.64 7.90
N VAL A 231 9.18 -18.64 7.42
CA VAL A 231 10.05 -17.45 7.34
C VAL A 231 10.49 -17.26 5.89
N LEU A 232 10.68 -16.02 5.46
CA LEU A 232 11.22 -15.72 4.12
C LEU A 232 12.73 -16.02 4.08
N ASP A 233 13.21 -16.76 3.08
CA ASP A 233 14.64 -16.95 2.82
C ASP A 233 15.29 -15.73 2.11
N GLU A 234 16.56 -15.84 1.70
CA GLU A 234 17.29 -14.77 0.98
C GLU A 234 16.66 -14.46 -0.39
N GLU A 235 16.08 -15.47 -1.02
CA GLU A 235 15.37 -15.40 -2.30
C GLU A 235 13.88 -15.03 -2.16
N MET A 236 13.44 -14.70 -0.93
CA MET A 236 12.07 -14.33 -0.57
C MET A 236 11.03 -15.45 -0.75
N ASN A 237 11.45 -16.71 -0.68
CA ASN A 237 10.53 -17.86 -0.61
C ASN A 237 10.14 -18.15 0.83
N THR A 238 8.88 -18.53 1.04
CA THR A 238 8.38 -18.99 2.33
C THR A 238 8.91 -20.39 2.62
N VAL A 239 9.74 -20.53 3.65
CA VAL A 239 10.34 -21.81 4.08
C VAL A 239 9.89 -22.18 5.49
N LYS A 240 9.76 -23.49 5.73
CA LYS A 240 9.40 -24.04 7.05
C LYS A 240 10.51 -23.74 8.06
N ALA A 241 10.12 -23.24 9.23
CA ALA A 241 11.01 -22.75 10.29
C ALA A 241 10.64 -23.40 11.65
N GLN A 242 11.00 -22.78 12.78
CA GLN A 242 10.85 -23.38 14.12
C GLN A 242 9.41 -23.76 14.46
N LEU A 243 9.28 -24.87 15.19
CA LEU A 243 8.07 -25.19 15.95
C LEU A 243 8.25 -24.74 17.39
N ILE A 244 7.29 -24.00 17.91
CA ILE A 244 7.38 -23.48 19.28
C ILE A 244 6.06 -23.67 20.04
N ASN A 245 6.13 -23.62 21.36
CA ASN A 245 4.96 -23.47 22.20
C ASN A 245 4.56 -21.98 22.28
N PRO A 246 3.37 -21.60 21.76
CA PRO A 246 2.95 -20.20 21.69
C PRO A 246 2.67 -19.56 23.05
N ASN A 247 2.57 -20.33 24.14
CA ASN A 247 2.28 -19.83 25.49
C ASN A 247 3.51 -19.32 26.24
N ASN A 248 4.70 -19.81 25.91
CA ASN A 248 5.92 -19.51 26.66
C ASN A 248 7.17 -19.34 25.78
N GLY A 249 7.09 -19.67 24.49
CA GLY A 249 8.19 -19.57 23.54
C GLY A 249 9.19 -20.74 23.59
N ASP A 250 8.86 -21.84 24.26
CA ASP A 250 9.71 -23.04 24.27
C ASP A 250 9.85 -23.59 22.85
N ILE A 251 11.08 -23.87 22.43
CA ILE A 251 11.36 -24.45 21.11
C ILE A 251 11.09 -25.95 21.17
N ILE A 252 10.22 -26.43 20.28
CA ILE A 252 9.86 -27.84 20.12
C ILE A 252 10.67 -28.47 19.00
N GLU A 253 10.92 -27.71 17.93
CA GLU A 253 11.77 -28.10 16.79
C GLU A 253 12.62 -26.91 16.36
N GLU A 254 13.93 -27.08 16.34
CA GLU A 254 14.89 -26.06 15.92
C GLU A 254 15.03 -25.99 14.39
N ASP A 255 15.47 -24.83 13.91
CA ASP A 255 15.95 -24.62 12.55
C ASP A 255 17.30 -23.88 12.57
N SER A 256 17.82 -23.52 11.40
CA SER A 256 19.02 -22.68 11.27
C SER A 256 18.72 -21.21 10.97
N ILE A 257 17.44 -20.81 10.92
CA ILE A 257 16.99 -19.49 10.48
C ILE A 257 16.76 -18.61 11.70
N LYS A 258 17.19 -17.36 11.63
CA LYS A 258 16.93 -16.37 12.70
C LYS A 258 15.92 -15.35 12.23
N ALA A 259 14.69 -15.48 12.72
CA ALA A 259 13.62 -14.55 12.42
C ALA A 259 13.90 -13.17 13.03
N LYS A 260 13.55 -12.11 12.29
CA LYS A 260 13.79 -10.70 12.66
C LYS A 260 12.52 -9.93 12.97
N GLY A 261 11.35 -10.46 12.60
CA GLY A 261 10.06 -9.82 12.78
C GLY A 261 8.93 -10.58 12.09
N ILE A 262 7.79 -9.91 11.93
CA ILE A 262 6.56 -10.45 11.34
C ILE A 262 6.16 -9.58 10.15
N THR A 263 5.93 -10.18 9.00
CA THR A 263 5.36 -9.47 7.84
C THR A 263 3.87 -9.19 8.07
N GLY A 264 3.27 -8.29 7.30
CA GLY A 264 1.82 -8.12 7.31
C GLY A 264 1.03 -9.38 6.94
N THR A 265 1.52 -10.22 6.03
CA THR A 265 0.89 -11.52 5.73
C THR A 265 1.01 -12.49 6.91
N GLY A 266 2.14 -12.47 7.61
CA GLY A 266 2.35 -13.22 8.85
C GLY A 266 1.39 -12.80 9.95
N VAL A 267 1.10 -11.50 10.08
CA VAL A 267 0.10 -10.98 11.04
C VAL A 267 -1.30 -11.54 10.76
N ILE A 268 -1.71 -11.54 9.50
CA ILE A 268 -3.00 -12.11 9.08
C ILE A 268 -3.05 -13.61 9.40
N ALA A 269 -1.97 -14.33 9.10
CA ALA A 269 -1.86 -15.75 9.40
C ALA A 269 -1.94 -16.05 10.90
N ILE A 270 -1.27 -15.26 11.74
CA ILE A 270 -1.31 -15.41 13.20
C ILE A 270 -2.73 -15.21 13.72
N ILE A 271 -3.44 -14.18 13.22
CA ILE A 271 -4.81 -13.91 13.64
C ILE A 271 -5.75 -15.02 13.21
N GLU A 272 -5.70 -15.45 11.95
CA GLU A 272 -6.52 -16.57 11.47
C GLU A 272 -6.26 -17.84 12.29
N ALA A 273 -5.00 -18.28 12.32
CA ALA A 273 -4.62 -19.54 12.92
C ALA A 273 -4.91 -19.51 14.43
N GLY A 274 -4.67 -18.38 15.08
CA GLY A 274 -4.97 -18.18 16.50
C GLY A 274 -6.46 -18.16 16.82
N MET A 275 -7.29 -17.54 15.96
CA MET A 275 -8.75 -17.57 16.10
C MET A 275 -9.32 -18.97 15.88
N LYS A 276 -8.76 -19.71 14.91
CA LYS A 276 -9.14 -21.08 14.59
C LYS A 276 -8.79 -22.07 15.70
N ASP A 277 -7.62 -21.94 16.31
CA ASP A 277 -7.21 -22.73 17.49
C ASP A 277 -7.99 -22.32 18.76
N GLY A 278 -8.38 -21.06 18.85
CA GLY A 278 -9.05 -20.49 20.03
C GLY A 278 -8.09 -19.87 21.04
N ILE A 279 -6.79 -19.84 20.76
CA ILE A 279 -5.82 -19.05 21.54
C ILE A 279 -6.04 -17.54 21.35
N ILE A 280 -6.69 -17.10 20.28
CA ILE A 280 -7.16 -15.72 20.11
C ILE A 280 -8.69 -15.70 20.17
N THR A 281 -9.22 -15.00 21.17
CA THR A 281 -10.65 -14.65 21.24
C THR A 281 -10.73 -13.14 21.25
N LEU A 282 -11.10 -12.53 20.13
CA LEU A 282 -10.99 -11.09 19.92
C LEU A 282 -11.52 -10.24 21.11
N PRO A 283 -10.80 -9.18 21.51
CA PRO A 283 -9.46 -8.77 21.05
C PRO A 283 -8.32 -9.52 21.76
N LYS A 284 -8.64 -10.50 22.62
CA LYS A 284 -7.75 -11.08 23.62
C LYS A 284 -6.93 -12.26 23.12
N ILE A 285 -5.73 -12.37 23.67
CA ILE A 285 -4.86 -13.54 23.53
C ILE A 285 -4.96 -14.37 24.82
N ASN A 286 -5.37 -15.62 24.70
CA ASN A 286 -5.66 -16.56 25.78
C ASN A 286 -4.39 -17.32 26.24
N THR A 287 -3.27 -16.61 26.38
CA THR A 287 -2.05 -17.12 27.01
C THR A 287 -1.91 -16.56 28.43
N PRO A 288 -1.08 -17.15 29.32
CA PRO A 288 -0.96 -16.71 30.71
C PRO A 288 -0.59 -15.23 30.90
N ASP A 289 0.16 -14.66 29.95
CA ASP A 289 0.64 -13.27 29.99
C ASP A 289 0.02 -12.40 28.88
N HIS A 290 -0.99 -12.89 28.17
CA HIS A 290 -1.65 -12.22 27.04
C HIS A 290 -0.73 -11.88 25.86
N ILE A 291 0.34 -12.67 25.71
CA ILE A 291 1.30 -12.57 24.61
C ILE A 291 1.36 -13.90 23.87
N LEU A 292 1.32 -13.85 22.53
CA LEU A 292 1.61 -15.01 21.70
C LEU A 292 3.09 -15.00 21.32
N TYR A 293 3.79 -16.08 21.66
CA TYR A 293 5.21 -16.23 21.40
C TYR A 293 5.44 -16.85 20.02
N LEU A 294 6.40 -16.27 19.29
CA LEU A 294 6.87 -16.67 17.97
C LEU A 294 8.36 -17.05 18.02
N GLN A 295 8.89 -17.53 16.90
CA GLN A 295 10.29 -17.89 16.73
C GLN A 295 11.22 -16.76 17.16
N ASP A 296 12.39 -17.11 17.71
CA ASP A 296 13.45 -16.16 18.11
C ASP A 296 12.99 -15.07 19.10
N LYS A 297 12.04 -15.42 19.99
CA LYS A 297 11.47 -14.52 21.03
C LYS A 297 10.68 -13.35 20.44
N ILE A 298 10.31 -13.42 19.17
CA ILE A 298 9.34 -12.50 18.59
C ILE A 298 8.01 -12.69 19.33
N LYS A 299 7.29 -11.58 19.56
CA LYS A 299 6.06 -11.55 20.33
C LYS A 299 4.97 -10.85 19.55
N PHE A 300 3.76 -11.35 19.69
CA PHE A 300 2.55 -10.75 19.14
C PHE A 300 1.59 -10.40 20.28
N PHE A 301 1.13 -9.15 20.32
CA PHE A 301 0.37 -8.56 21.43
C PHE A 301 -1.09 -8.31 21.06
N GLU A 302 -1.96 -8.16 22.06
CA GLU A 302 -3.38 -7.80 21.84
C GLU A 302 -3.54 -6.48 21.05
N LYS A 303 -2.63 -5.51 21.26
CA LYS A 303 -2.63 -4.27 20.48
C LYS A 303 -2.33 -4.50 18.99
N ASP A 304 -1.55 -5.54 18.67
CA ASP A 304 -1.27 -5.90 17.28
C ASP A 304 -2.52 -6.54 16.65
N VAL A 305 -3.28 -7.35 17.42
CA VAL A 305 -4.60 -7.88 17.03
C VAL A 305 -5.57 -6.73 16.71
N GLU A 306 -5.66 -5.74 17.60
CA GLU A 306 -6.52 -4.57 17.41
C GLU A 306 -6.12 -3.78 16.16
N ALA A 307 -4.83 -3.47 15.99
CA ALA A 307 -4.33 -2.69 14.85
C ALA A 307 -4.58 -3.38 13.50
N ALA A 308 -4.28 -4.67 13.41
CA ALA A 308 -4.57 -5.46 12.22
C ALA A 308 -6.08 -5.64 12.00
N GLY A 309 -6.85 -5.82 13.07
CA GLY A 309 -8.30 -5.93 13.03
C GLY A 309 -8.98 -4.68 12.44
N LEU A 310 -8.52 -3.49 12.80
CA LEU A 310 -9.00 -2.24 12.21
C LEU A 310 -8.76 -2.21 10.69
N ALA A 311 -7.60 -2.66 10.23
CA ALA A 311 -7.28 -2.73 8.80
C ALA A 311 -8.18 -3.74 8.05
N MET A 312 -8.32 -4.95 8.58
CA MET A 312 -9.19 -5.99 8.02
C MET A 312 -10.66 -5.56 8.02
N GLY A 313 -11.10 -4.91 9.10
CA GLY A 313 -12.43 -4.34 9.24
C GLY A 313 -12.70 -3.21 8.23
N ALA A 314 -11.73 -2.35 7.95
CA ALA A 314 -11.88 -1.30 6.94
C ALA A 314 -12.09 -1.89 5.53
N ILE A 315 -11.34 -2.95 5.18
CA ILE A 315 -11.50 -3.67 3.91
C ILE A 315 -12.89 -4.30 3.82
N ARG A 316 -13.32 -5.03 4.86
CA ARG A 316 -14.65 -5.67 4.88
C ARG A 316 -15.80 -4.65 4.84
N ALA A 317 -15.65 -3.52 5.53
CA ALA A 317 -16.59 -2.41 5.45
C ALA A 317 -16.65 -1.79 4.04
N GLY A 318 -15.51 -1.71 3.35
CA GLY A 318 -15.44 -1.30 1.94
C GLY A 318 -16.20 -2.26 1.02
N HIS A 319 -16.00 -3.56 1.17
CA HIS A 319 -16.74 -4.58 0.42
C HIS A 319 -18.25 -4.46 0.63
N LEU A 320 -18.68 -4.27 1.89
CA LEU A 320 -20.09 -4.05 2.24
C LEU A 320 -20.66 -2.78 1.61
N ALA A 321 -19.91 -1.67 1.61
CA ALA A 321 -20.34 -0.42 1.01
C ALA A 321 -20.52 -0.54 -0.51
N LEU A 322 -19.60 -1.23 -1.20
CA LEU A 322 -19.71 -1.49 -2.63
C LEU A 322 -20.91 -2.39 -2.97
N CYS A 323 -21.12 -3.48 -2.21
CA CYS A 323 -22.29 -4.34 -2.38
C CYS A 323 -23.59 -3.56 -2.16
N ASN A 324 -23.64 -2.72 -1.13
CA ASN A 324 -24.78 -1.86 -0.82
C ASN A 324 -25.06 -0.87 -1.97
N ALA A 325 -24.02 -0.25 -2.52
CA ALA A 325 -24.16 0.68 -3.65
C ALA A 325 -24.64 -0.01 -4.94
N ALA A 326 -24.24 -1.27 -5.15
CA ALA A 326 -24.68 -2.11 -6.25
C ALA A 326 -26.06 -2.75 -6.03
N GLY A 327 -26.61 -2.68 -4.81
CA GLY A 327 -27.89 -3.31 -4.46
C GLY A 327 -27.83 -4.84 -4.40
N VAL A 328 -26.67 -5.41 -4.10
CA VAL A 328 -26.44 -6.86 -4.04
C VAL A 328 -26.05 -7.29 -2.63
N GLU A 329 -26.25 -8.56 -2.32
CA GLU A 329 -25.74 -9.17 -1.10
C GLU A 329 -24.28 -9.61 -1.28
N VAL A 330 -23.52 -9.72 -0.18
CA VAL A 330 -22.14 -10.25 -0.24
C VAL A 330 -22.12 -11.68 -0.78
N ALA A 331 -23.21 -12.42 -0.57
CA ALA A 331 -23.41 -13.76 -1.10
C ALA A 331 -23.49 -13.81 -2.65
N ASP A 332 -23.77 -12.69 -3.32
CA ASP A 332 -23.85 -12.65 -4.77
C ASP A 332 -22.47 -12.58 -5.42
N VAL A 333 -21.43 -12.16 -4.68
CA VAL A 333 -20.04 -12.09 -5.17
C VAL A 333 -19.47 -13.49 -5.36
N LYS A 334 -19.16 -13.86 -6.61
CA LYS A 334 -18.65 -15.20 -6.98
C LYS A 334 -17.15 -15.26 -7.17
N LYS A 335 -16.51 -14.14 -7.50
CA LYS A 335 -15.06 -14.08 -7.71
C LYS A 335 -14.44 -12.93 -6.94
N ALA A 336 -13.27 -13.17 -6.37
CA ALA A 336 -12.44 -12.13 -5.78
C ALA A 336 -11.05 -12.11 -6.43
N TYR A 337 -10.58 -10.94 -6.81
CA TYR A 337 -9.22 -10.75 -7.33
C TYR A 337 -8.39 -10.02 -6.29
N MET A 338 -7.21 -10.56 -6.00
CA MET A 338 -6.25 -9.97 -5.07
C MET A 338 -5.04 -9.45 -5.84
N SER A 339 -4.78 -8.15 -5.71
CA SER A 339 -3.66 -7.43 -6.33
C SER A 339 -2.73 -6.86 -5.26
N GLY A 340 -1.57 -6.39 -5.72
CA GLY A 340 -0.55 -5.77 -4.89
C GLY A 340 0.38 -6.81 -4.26
N ALA A 341 1.44 -6.33 -3.62
CA ALA A 341 2.43 -7.20 -2.99
C ALA A 341 1.78 -8.08 -1.92
N ALA A 342 1.01 -7.49 -0.99
CA ALA A 342 0.31 -8.27 0.03
C ALA A 342 -0.71 -9.22 -0.61
N GLY A 343 -1.49 -8.76 -1.60
CA GLY A 343 -2.48 -9.61 -2.26
C GLY A 343 -1.88 -10.82 -2.99
N THR A 344 -0.61 -10.75 -3.40
CA THR A 344 0.09 -11.84 -4.10
C THR A 344 0.71 -12.88 -3.16
N TYR A 345 1.23 -12.45 -2.00
CA TYR A 345 1.93 -13.33 -1.05
C TYR A 345 1.04 -13.79 0.11
N MET A 346 -0.07 -13.10 0.37
CA MET A 346 -1.02 -13.48 1.41
C MET A 346 -1.67 -14.82 1.08
N ASP A 347 -1.79 -15.67 2.10
CA ASP A 347 -2.60 -16.88 2.00
C ASP A 347 -4.07 -16.48 1.80
N ALA A 348 -4.58 -16.74 0.59
CA ALA A 348 -5.93 -16.37 0.19
C ALA A 348 -7.01 -17.05 1.04
N ILE A 349 -6.77 -18.27 1.53
CA ILE A 349 -7.71 -18.99 2.40
C ILE A 349 -7.74 -18.34 3.79
N LYS A 350 -6.57 -18.01 4.35
CA LYS A 350 -6.52 -17.34 5.65
C LYS A 350 -7.16 -15.96 5.59
N ALA A 351 -6.85 -15.19 4.53
CA ALA A 351 -7.47 -13.90 4.25
C ALA A 351 -8.99 -13.99 4.13
N HIS A 352 -9.48 -15.03 3.44
CA HIS A 352 -10.90 -15.32 3.31
C HIS A 352 -11.54 -15.65 4.65
N GLN A 353 -10.89 -16.42 5.52
CA GLN A 353 -11.43 -16.79 6.84
C GLN A 353 -11.54 -15.61 7.82
N VAL A 354 -10.63 -14.63 7.74
CA VAL A 354 -10.71 -13.40 8.55
C VAL A 354 -11.61 -12.33 7.94
N GLY A 355 -12.13 -12.56 6.73
CA GLY A 355 -13.07 -11.67 6.03
C GLY A 355 -12.42 -10.50 5.31
N MET A 356 -11.14 -10.62 4.94
CA MET A 356 -10.48 -9.73 3.99
C MET A 356 -10.87 -10.01 2.54
N VAL A 357 -11.51 -11.15 2.29
CA VAL A 357 -12.13 -11.54 1.01
C VAL A 357 -13.60 -11.86 1.30
N PRO A 358 -14.57 -11.50 0.42
CA PRO A 358 -15.97 -11.83 0.65
C PRO A 358 -16.20 -13.34 0.88
N PHE A 359 -16.98 -13.67 1.90
CA PHE A 359 -17.07 -15.06 2.39
C PHE A 359 -17.72 -16.07 1.42
N ASN A 360 -18.46 -15.63 0.39
CA ASN A 360 -19.15 -16.53 -0.54
C ASN A 360 -18.53 -16.65 -1.94
N VAL A 361 -17.28 -16.21 -2.11
CA VAL A 361 -16.59 -16.37 -3.40
C VAL A 361 -16.33 -17.85 -3.72
N ASP A 362 -16.50 -18.23 -4.98
CA ASP A 362 -16.15 -19.56 -5.51
C ASP A 362 -14.66 -19.65 -5.83
N GLU A 363 -14.07 -18.54 -6.29
CA GLU A 363 -12.69 -18.46 -6.73
C GLU A 363 -12.03 -17.17 -6.24
N VAL A 364 -10.81 -17.30 -5.73
CA VAL A 364 -9.90 -16.19 -5.41
C VAL A 364 -8.73 -16.24 -6.37
N ILE A 365 -8.47 -15.12 -7.04
CA ILE A 365 -7.51 -15.03 -8.14
C ILE A 365 -6.44 -14.00 -7.78
N GLN A 366 -5.19 -14.45 -7.61
CA GLN A 366 -4.07 -13.57 -7.27
C GLN A 366 -3.34 -13.12 -8.55
N ILE A 367 -3.33 -11.82 -8.82
CA ILE A 367 -2.95 -11.26 -10.14
C ILE A 367 -1.67 -10.42 -10.16
N GLY A 368 -0.97 -10.29 -9.03
CA GLY A 368 0.31 -9.59 -8.98
C GLY A 368 0.20 -8.06 -8.86
N ASN A 369 1.29 -7.37 -9.22
CA ASN A 369 1.31 -5.91 -9.30
C ASN A 369 0.72 -5.44 -10.64
N THR A 370 -0.54 -5.02 -10.60
CA THR A 370 -1.28 -4.56 -11.79
C THR A 370 -0.79 -3.21 -12.30
N SER A 371 -0.44 -2.28 -11.40
CA SER A 371 0.06 -0.93 -11.72
C SER A 371 1.33 -0.97 -12.57
N LEU A 372 2.33 -1.78 -12.18
CA LEU A 372 3.59 -1.93 -12.92
C LEU A 372 3.37 -2.58 -14.30
N ILE A 373 2.44 -3.54 -14.38
CA ILE A 373 2.07 -4.16 -15.67
C ILE A 373 1.47 -3.11 -16.60
N VAL A 374 0.56 -2.27 -16.12
CA VAL A 374 -0.06 -1.20 -16.93
C VAL A 374 0.94 -0.13 -17.31
N ALA A 375 1.84 0.28 -16.41
CA ALA A 375 2.95 1.18 -16.74
C ALA A 375 3.75 0.63 -17.93
N ARG A 376 4.12 -0.66 -17.91
CA ARG A 376 4.81 -1.28 -19.05
C ARG A 376 3.96 -1.29 -20.33
N GLU A 377 2.67 -1.61 -20.22
CA GLU A 377 1.79 -1.66 -21.39
C GLU A 377 1.69 -0.29 -22.10
N ILE A 378 1.51 0.80 -21.34
CA ILE A 378 1.44 2.16 -21.92
C ILE A 378 2.82 2.70 -22.36
N LEU A 379 3.91 2.21 -21.76
CA LEU A 379 5.27 2.49 -22.23
C LEU A 379 5.49 1.95 -23.64
N LEU A 380 4.96 0.77 -23.93
CA LEU A 380 5.16 0.07 -25.20
C LEU A 380 4.10 0.44 -26.25
N SER A 381 2.92 0.92 -25.84
CA SER A 381 1.82 1.23 -26.74
C SER A 381 1.10 2.53 -26.37
N GLU A 382 1.13 3.51 -27.30
CA GLU A 382 0.32 4.73 -27.18
C GLU A 382 -1.18 4.44 -27.32
N ASP A 383 -1.57 3.53 -28.21
CA ASP A 383 -2.98 3.15 -28.38
C ASP A 383 -3.57 2.61 -27.08
N ARG A 384 -2.76 1.84 -26.34
CA ARG A 384 -3.16 1.32 -25.03
C ARG A 384 -3.45 2.43 -24.04
N LEU A 385 -2.67 3.51 -24.02
CA LEU A 385 -2.93 4.66 -23.16
C LEU A 385 -4.31 5.29 -23.42
N TRP A 386 -4.67 5.44 -24.70
CA TRP A 386 -5.95 6.06 -25.07
C TRP A 386 -7.13 5.11 -24.82
N GLU A 387 -6.94 3.80 -24.95
CA GLU A 387 -7.92 2.80 -24.51
C GLU A 387 -8.21 2.93 -23.00
N LEU A 388 -7.17 3.13 -22.17
CA LEU A 388 -7.35 3.39 -20.73
C LEU A 388 -8.22 4.62 -20.49
N GLN A 389 -8.05 5.67 -21.28
CA GLN A 389 -8.84 6.91 -21.19
C GLN A 389 -10.32 6.68 -21.48
N ASP A 390 -10.62 5.88 -22.50
CA ASP A 390 -11.99 5.53 -22.87
C ASP A 390 -12.66 4.65 -21.80
N ILE A 391 -11.91 3.72 -21.20
CA ILE A 391 -12.40 2.88 -20.10
C ILE A 391 -12.65 3.73 -18.85
N ALA A 392 -11.70 4.60 -18.49
CA ALA A 392 -11.82 5.50 -17.35
C ALA A 392 -13.09 6.36 -17.45
N ALA A 393 -13.37 6.94 -18.63
CA ALA A 393 -14.54 7.76 -18.88
C ALA A 393 -15.88 7.02 -18.64
N LYS A 394 -15.93 5.70 -18.86
CA LYS A 394 -17.13 4.87 -18.63
C LYS A 394 -17.36 4.52 -17.17
N ILE A 395 -16.30 4.40 -16.36
CA ILE A 395 -16.39 3.99 -14.95
C ILE A 395 -16.81 5.15 -14.04
N VAL A 396 -16.58 6.40 -14.48
CA VAL A 396 -16.81 7.64 -13.71
C VAL A 396 -18.15 7.65 -12.95
N SER A 397 -19.24 7.08 -13.46
CA SER A 397 -20.58 7.26 -12.85
C SER A 397 -20.79 6.66 -11.46
N ASN A 398 -19.93 5.75 -10.98
CA ASN A 398 -20.29 4.85 -9.85
C ASN A 398 -19.23 4.78 -8.73
N HIS A 399 -18.45 5.84 -8.53
CA HIS A 399 -17.49 5.89 -7.43
C HIS A 399 -18.18 6.11 -6.07
N VAL A 400 -17.83 5.29 -5.07
CA VAL A 400 -18.35 5.34 -3.70
C VAL A 400 -17.30 5.95 -2.78
N MET A 401 -17.54 7.19 -2.34
CA MET A 401 -16.69 7.88 -1.38
C MET A 401 -16.89 7.33 0.03
N PHE A 402 -16.04 6.42 0.50
CA PHE A 402 -16.14 5.83 1.84
C PHE A 402 -16.08 6.86 2.97
N ALA A 403 -15.33 7.96 2.81
CA ALA A 403 -15.24 9.03 3.80
C ALA A 403 -16.59 9.73 4.09
N THR A 404 -17.51 9.76 3.13
CA THR A 404 -18.83 10.37 3.27
C THR A 404 -19.98 9.38 3.22
N ASP A 405 -19.74 8.16 2.72
CA ASP A 405 -20.73 7.12 2.53
C ASP A 405 -21.32 6.62 3.87
N PRO A 406 -22.66 6.67 4.05
CA PRO A 406 -23.31 6.19 5.26
C PRO A 406 -23.15 4.69 5.49
N ALA A 407 -23.15 3.88 4.42
CA ALA A 407 -23.08 2.43 4.55
C ALA A 407 -21.70 1.97 5.04
N PHE A 408 -20.63 2.54 4.48
CA PHE A 408 -19.27 2.35 4.94
C PHE A 408 -19.11 2.73 6.41
N LYS A 409 -19.57 3.92 6.81
CA LYS A 409 -19.47 4.39 8.21
C LYS A 409 -20.17 3.45 9.18
N GLU A 410 -21.40 3.05 8.86
CA GLU A 410 -22.18 2.16 9.71
C GLU A 410 -21.54 0.77 9.80
N ALA A 411 -21.06 0.23 8.68
CA ALA A 411 -20.33 -1.04 8.65
C ALA A 411 -19.05 -0.95 9.48
N TYR A 412 -18.21 0.07 9.25
CA TYR A 412 -16.92 0.20 9.91
C TYR A 412 -17.04 0.39 11.44
N ILE A 413 -18.09 1.06 11.92
CA ILE A 413 -18.37 1.12 13.38
C ILE A 413 -18.61 -0.27 13.97
N GLN A 414 -19.33 -1.14 13.24
CA GLN A 414 -19.54 -2.51 13.70
C GLN A 414 -18.24 -3.32 13.65
N GLU A 415 -17.41 -3.10 12.64
CA GLU A 415 -16.09 -3.71 12.49
C GLU A 415 -15.15 -3.33 13.64
N ILE A 416 -15.08 -2.05 14.01
CA ILE A 416 -14.33 -1.61 15.20
C ILE A 416 -14.80 -2.39 16.44
N SER A 417 -16.12 -2.47 16.65
CA SER A 417 -16.67 -3.18 17.80
C SER A 417 -16.38 -4.70 17.77
N TYR A 418 -16.33 -5.30 16.58
CA TYR A 418 -15.96 -6.70 16.39
C TYR A 418 -14.50 -6.95 16.73
N TRP A 419 -13.59 -6.15 16.17
CA TRP A 419 -12.16 -6.35 16.27
C TRP A 419 -11.56 -5.87 17.59
N THR A 420 -11.99 -4.71 18.11
CA THR A 420 -11.35 -4.07 19.27
C THR A 420 -12.11 -4.28 20.57
N GLU A 421 -13.42 -4.50 20.52
CA GLU A 421 -14.26 -4.69 21.71
C GLU A 421 -14.73 -6.15 21.89
N GLY A 422 -14.38 -7.04 20.96
CA GLY A 422 -14.69 -8.46 21.04
C GLY A 422 -16.17 -8.77 20.84
N MET A 423 -16.89 -7.96 20.06
CA MET A 423 -18.29 -8.25 19.72
C MET A 423 -18.36 -9.63 19.02
N PRO A 424 -19.19 -10.57 19.51
CA PRO A 424 -19.43 -11.83 18.83
C PRO A 424 -19.91 -11.63 17.38
N PHE A 425 -19.42 -12.47 16.46
CA PHE A 425 -19.79 -12.40 15.03
C PHE A 425 -21.31 -12.44 14.79
N LYS A 426 -22.06 -13.20 15.60
CA LYS A 426 -23.54 -13.22 15.55
C LYS A 426 -24.17 -11.84 15.82
N MET A 427 -23.58 -11.04 16.70
CA MET A 427 -24.04 -9.68 16.97
C MET A 427 -23.67 -8.72 15.84
N LEU A 428 -22.47 -8.85 15.27
CA LEU A 428 -22.06 -8.11 14.06
C LEU A 428 -23.11 -8.27 12.95
N LYS A 429 -23.45 -9.52 12.58
CA LYS A 429 -24.50 -9.82 11.60
C LYS A 429 -25.83 -9.17 11.93
N LYS A 430 -26.26 -9.28 13.20
CA LYS A 430 -27.53 -8.69 13.66
C LYS A 430 -27.55 -7.17 13.50
N PHE A 431 -26.44 -6.50 13.80
CA PHE A 431 -26.35 -5.05 13.68
C PHE A 431 -26.28 -4.59 12.22
N LEU A 432 -25.52 -5.28 11.37
CA LEU A 432 -25.53 -5.04 9.92
C LEU A 432 -26.95 -5.15 9.37
N LYS A 433 -27.69 -6.21 9.73
CA LYS A 433 -29.10 -6.38 9.34
C LYS A 433 -29.99 -5.24 9.82
N LYS A 434 -29.84 -4.83 11.08
CA LYS A 434 -30.63 -3.72 11.66
C LYS A 434 -30.38 -2.40 10.94
N LYS A 435 -29.18 -2.21 10.40
CA LYS A 435 -28.77 -1.04 9.62
C LYS A 435 -29.15 -1.13 8.13
N GLY A 436 -29.75 -2.24 7.69
CA GLY A 436 -30.12 -2.47 6.29
C GLY A 436 -28.92 -2.69 5.38
N LEU A 437 -27.79 -3.14 5.93
CA LEU A 437 -26.56 -3.41 5.17
C LEU A 437 -26.53 -4.85 4.64
N PRO A 438 -25.77 -5.11 3.56
CA PRO A 438 -25.55 -6.46 3.06
C PRO A 438 -25.10 -7.42 4.15
N GLN A 439 -25.62 -8.64 4.10
CA GLN A 439 -25.34 -9.66 5.10
C GLN A 439 -24.04 -10.39 4.81
N ILE A 440 -23.34 -10.75 5.89
CA ILE A 440 -22.16 -11.61 5.85
C ILE A 440 -22.48 -12.92 6.58
N ASP A 441 -22.19 -14.03 5.92
CA ASP A 441 -22.25 -15.37 6.47
C ASP A 441 -20.85 -15.96 6.51
N LEU A 442 -20.57 -16.82 7.48
CA LEU A 442 -19.27 -17.51 7.50
C LEU A 442 -19.13 -18.35 6.22
N PRO A 443 -17.91 -18.59 5.73
CA PRO A 443 -17.69 -19.45 4.57
C PRO A 443 -18.36 -20.81 4.74
N GLU A 444 -19.32 -21.14 3.87
CA GLU A 444 -20.02 -22.44 3.89
C GLU A 444 -19.41 -23.46 2.92
N LYS A 445 -18.63 -22.99 1.92
CA LYS A 445 -18.02 -23.79 0.86
C LYS A 445 -16.51 -23.58 0.81
N GLU A 446 -15.79 -24.58 0.32
CA GLU A 446 -14.39 -24.43 -0.03
C GLU A 446 -14.22 -23.51 -1.24
N THR A 447 -13.36 -22.51 -1.09
CA THR A 447 -12.99 -21.55 -2.13
C THR A 447 -11.80 -22.07 -2.90
N LYS A 448 -11.83 -22.00 -4.24
CA LYS A 448 -10.66 -22.32 -5.07
C LYS A 448 -9.70 -21.14 -5.09
N VAL A 449 -8.40 -21.40 -4.95
CA VAL A 449 -7.37 -20.37 -5.11
C VAL A 449 -6.65 -20.60 -6.42
N ASN A 450 -6.62 -19.57 -7.26
CA ASN A 450 -5.93 -19.54 -8.54
C ASN A 450 -4.86 -18.45 -8.50
N LYS A 451 -3.61 -18.88 -8.42
CA LYS A 451 -2.47 -17.98 -8.38
C LYS A 451 -1.93 -17.81 -9.80
N VAL A 452 -2.32 -16.71 -10.46
CA VAL A 452 -1.92 -16.41 -11.85
C VAL A 452 -0.43 -16.12 -11.93
N VAL A 453 0.14 -15.56 -10.86
CA VAL A 453 1.56 -15.25 -10.75
C VAL A 453 2.11 -15.69 -9.40
N GLU A 454 3.30 -16.29 -9.40
CA GLU A 454 3.94 -16.73 -8.14
C GLU A 454 4.48 -15.58 -7.29
N LYS A 455 4.89 -14.50 -7.97
CA LYS A 455 5.46 -13.28 -7.37
C LYS A 455 4.70 -12.06 -7.90
N ASP A 456 4.65 -10.99 -7.10
CA ASP A 456 4.00 -9.73 -7.49
C ASP A 456 4.68 -9.10 -8.71
N ILE A 457 6.00 -9.29 -8.85
CA ILE A 457 6.78 -9.00 -10.05
C ILE A 457 7.38 -10.30 -10.60
N PRO A 458 6.72 -10.97 -11.57
CA PRO A 458 7.12 -12.30 -12.02
C PRO A 458 8.38 -12.32 -12.90
N VAL A 459 8.67 -11.22 -13.60
CA VAL A 459 9.81 -11.12 -14.53
C VAL A 459 10.71 -9.97 -14.09
N LEU A 460 11.94 -10.30 -13.70
CA LEU A 460 12.91 -9.32 -13.18
C LEU A 460 13.87 -8.80 -14.25
N GLY A 461 14.08 -9.57 -15.31
CA GLY A 461 15.09 -9.33 -16.34
C GLY A 461 16.43 -10.01 -16.05
N PRO A 462 17.31 -10.17 -17.05
CA PRO A 462 18.61 -10.84 -16.91
C PRO A 462 19.58 -10.11 -15.96
N GLU A 463 19.43 -8.80 -15.75
CA GLU A 463 20.23 -8.04 -14.78
C GLU A 463 19.70 -8.19 -13.33
N GLY A 464 18.56 -8.87 -13.14
CA GLY A 464 18.00 -9.21 -11.82
C GLY A 464 17.23 -8.08 -11.14
N LEU A 465 16.98 -8.29 -9.83
CA LEU A 465 16.32 -7.35 -8.93
C LEU A 465 17.36 -6.66 -8.05
N GLN A 466 17.25 -5.33 -7.93
CA GLN A 466 17.98 -4.56 -6.93
C GLN A 466 17.01 -3.84 -6.00
N VAL A 467 17.21 -4.01 -4.68
CA VAL A 467 16.40 -3.39 -3.63
C VAL A 467 17.14 -2.17 -3.09
N LEU A 468 16.50 -1.00 -3.16
CA LEU A 468 16.96 0.22 -2.53
C LEU A 468 16.32 0.33 -1.14
N GLU A 469 17.11 0.05 -0.10
CA GLU A 469 16.65 0.16 1.30
C GLU A 469 16.36 1.61 1.69
N ARG A 470 17.14 2.56 1.15
CA ARG A 470 16.91 3.99 1.29
C ARG A 470 16.78 4.62 -0.08
N VAL A 471 15.79 5.50 -0.20
CA VAL A 471 15.54 6.23 -1.44
C VAL A 471 16.61 7.32 -1.65
N GLY A 472 17.26 7.76 -0.56
CA GLY A 472 18.35 8.73 -0.60
C GLY A 472 17.89 10.18 -0.64
N THR A 473 16.60 10.45 -0.44
CA THR A 473 16.07 11.81 -0.43
C THR A 473 16.17 12.40 0.97
N PHE A 474 16.77 13.59 1.06
CA PHE A 474 16.96 14.27 2.34
C PHE A 474 16.33 15.66 2.29
N LEU A 475 15.74 16.04 3.43
CA LEU A 475 15.36 17.42 3.71
C LEU A 475 16.45 18.03 4.59
N THR A 476 16.87 19.25 4.28
CA THR A 476 17.92 19.93 5.03
C THR A 476 17.53 21.33 5.44
N MET A 477 18.03 21.78 6.59
CA MET A 477 18.00 23.18 6.99
C MET A 477 19.21 23.48 7.89
N LYS A 478 19.68 24.73 7.85
CA LYS A 478 20.65 25.21 8.85
C LYS A 478 19.91 25.69 10.09
N VAL A 479 20.32 25.20 11.26
CA VAL A 479 19.79 25.68 12.55
C VAL A 479 20.91 26.17 13.45
N THR A 480 20.58 27.11 14.34
CA THR A 480 21.48 27.48 15.44
C THR A 480 21.21 26.55 16.62
N CYS A 481 22.03 25.51 16.78
CA CYS A 481 21.89 24.50 17.83
C CYS A 481 22.99 24.63 18.90
N PRO A 482 22.67 24.70 20.20
CA PRO A 482 23.67 24.73 21.26
C PRO A 482 24.19 23.32 21.63
N GLU A 483 24.62 22.51 20.65
CA GLU A 483 25.00 21.09 20.84
C GLU A 483 23.88 20.22 21.48
N CYS A 484 22.62 20.49 21.12
CA CYS A 484 21.45 19.84 21.72
C CYS A 484 20.93 18.67 20.88
N PRO A 485 20.97 17.40 21.35
CA PRO A 485 20.51 16.24 20.57
C PRO A 485 19.00 15.96 20.72
N LYS A 486 18.19 16.93 21.18
CA LYS A 486 16.79 16.67 21.58
C LYS A 486 15.92 16.17 20.43
N CYS A 487 15.97 16.82 19.27
CA CYS A 487 15.18 16.42 18.10
C CYS A 487 15.53 15.01 17.61
N ILE A 488 16.81 14.63 17.66
CA ILE A 488 17.28 13.29 17.33
C ILE A 488 16.69 12.27 18.31
N LYS A 489 16.84 12.51 19.62
CA LYS A 489 16.41 11.57 20.68
C LYS A 489 14.91 11.29 20.72
N VAL A 490 14.07 12.21 20.24
CA VAL A 490 12.61 12.05 20.23
C VAL A 490 12.09 11.47 18.91
N CYS A 491 12.95 11.32 17.90
CA CYS A 491 12.56 10.75 16.62
C CYS A 491 12.28 9.25 16.79
N PRO A 492 11.10 8.75 16.39
CA PRO A 492 10.77 7.34 16.56
C PRO A 492 11.50 6.41 15.57
N ASN A 493 11.95 6.95 14.44
CA ASN A 493 12.48 6.20 13.30
C ASN A 493 13.95 6.55 12.98
N ASP A 494 14.64 7.23 13.89
CA ASP A 494 16.02 7.70 13.69
C ASP A 494 16.25 8.48 12.38
N ALA A 495 15.22 9.22 11.94
CA ALA A 495 15.21 9.92 10.66
C ALA A 495 16.06 11.21 10.64
N ILE A 496 16.56 11.68 11.78
CA ILE A 496 17.20 13.00 11.92
C ILE A 496 18.66 12.84 12.34
N THR A 497 19.55 13.48 11.59
CA THR A 497 20.96 13.67 11.93
C THR A 497 21.32 15.16 11.89
N ILE A 498 22.37 15.54 12.60
CA ILE A 498 22.91 16.92 12.59
C ILE A 498 24.42 16.81 12.41
N ASP A 499 24.98 17.59 11.48
CA ASP A 499 26.42 17.67 11.28
C ASP A 499 27.10 18.70 12.21
N ASP A 500 28.42 18.76 12.15
CA ASP A 500 29.24 19.65 12.99
C ASP A 500 29.03 21.15 12.68
N GLU A 501 28.44 21.48 11.52
CA GLU A 501 28.11 22.85 11.11
C GLU A 501 26.69 23.28 11.51
N GLY A 502 25.95 22.41 12.20
CA GLY A 502 24.58 22.67 12.62
C GLY A 502 23.55 22.55 11.49
N VAL A 503 23.88 21.82 10.43
CA VAL A 503 22.92 21.46 9.38
C VAL A 503 22.15 20.24 9.83
N VAL A 504 20.83 20.40 9.98
CA VAL A 504 19.93 19.27 10.22
C VAL A 504 19.66 18.60 8.88
N MET A 505 19.80 17.27 8.87
CA MET A 505 19.43 16.42 7.75
C MET A 505 18.34 15.45 8.21
N ILE A 506 17.24 15.40 7.47
CA ILE A 506 16.12 14.51 7.71
C ILE A 506 16.04 13.54 6.54
N SER A 507 16.17 12.24 6.79
CA SER A 507 15.85 11.20 5.81
C SER A 507 14.34 11.22 5.60
N SER A 508 13.89 11.68 4.43
CA SER A 508 12.47 11.96 4.21
C SER A 508 11.63 10.68 4.20
N ASP A 509 12.20 9.58 3.71
CA ASP A 509 11.64 8.23 3.66
C ASP A 509 11.46 7.55 5.03
N LEU A 510 12.20 8.00 6.06
CA LEU A 510 12.05 7.52 7.45
C LEU A 510 11.16 8.44 8.29
N CYS A 511 10.82 9.62 7.79
CA CYS A 511 10.10 10.62 8.56
C CYS A 511 8.59 10.34 8.55
N ASP A 512 7.94 10.28 9.72
CA ASP A 512 6.47 10.16 9.84
C ASP A 512 5.70 11.43 9.40
N GLY A 513 6.41 12.42 8.85
CA GLY A 513 5.80 13.61 8.28
C GLY A 513 5.10 14.53 9.28
N ALA A 514 4.15 15.28 8.74
CA ALA A 514 3.48 16.40 9.40
C ALA A 514 2.70 15.99 10.65
N ASN A 515 2.30 14.72 10.79
CA ASN A 515 1.49 14.28 11.92
C ASN A 515 2.30 13.96 13.19
N CYS A 516 3.60 13.69 13.07
CA CYS A 516 4.44 13.32 14.22
C CYS A 516 4.87 14.54 15.04
N LYS A 517 5.43 15.58 14.39
CA LYS A 517 5.94 16.86 14.98
C LYS A 517 6.81 16.76 16.24
N ARG A 518 7.26 15.57 16.66
CA ARG A 518 8.00 15.36 17.93
C ARG A 518 9.29 16.16 17.97
N CYS A 519 10.04 16.15 16.87
CA CYS A 519 11.28 16.92 16.72
C CYS A 519 11.05 18.43 16.84
N ILE A 520 10.01 18.96 16.17
CA ILE A 520 9.61 20.38 16.25
C ILE A 520 9.27 20.76 17.69
N ASN A 521 8.45 19.94 18.37
CA ASN A 521 8.01 20.21 19.74
C ASN A 521 9.13 20.07 20.78
N ALA A 522 10.17 19.29 20.49
CA ALA A 522 11.32 19.14 21.38
C ALA A 522 12.36 20.26 21.23
N CYS A 523 12.32 21.01 20.12
CA CYS A 523 13.20 22.15 19.86
C CYS A 523 12.67 23.43 20.53
N PRO A 524 13.56 24.37 20.92
CA PRO A 524 13.12 25.70 21.32
C PRO A 524 12.30 26.35 20.20
N LYS A 525 11.34 27.19 20.61
CA LYS A 525 10.45 27.88 19.67
C LYS A 525 11.27 28.59 18.60
N ASP A 526 10.86 28.42 17.35
CA ASP A 526 11.45 29.06 16.16
C ASP A 526 12.85 28.57 15.74
N THR A 527 13.46 27.61 16.46
CA THR A 527 14.77 27.05 16.08
C THR A 527 14.66 26.03 14.94
N PHE A 528 13.62 25.21 14.95
CA PHE A 528 13.44 24.13 13.97
C PHE A 528 12.06 24.26 13.33
N ARG A 529 12.04 24.85 12.13
CA ARG A 529 10.82 25.21 11.38
C ARG A 529 10.84 24.51 10.03
N TRP A 530 9.93 23.55 9.85
CA TRP A 530 9.87 22.75 8.63
C TRP A 530 9.61 23.58 7.37
N GLU A 531 9.03 24.77 7.52
CA GLU A 531 8.85 25.74 6.44
C GLU A 531 10.18 26.20 5.81
N ASN A 532 11.30 26.01 6.53
CA ASN A 532 12.64 26.32 6.05
C ASN A 532 13.38 25.10 5.49
N LEU A 533 12.76 23.92 5.44
CA LEU A 533 13.38 22.74 4.83
C LEU A 533 13.50 22.93 3.33
N VAL A 534 14.64 22.52 2.79
CA VAL A 534 14.86 22.40 1.34
C VAL A 534 15.23 20.96 1.00
N VAL A 535 14.93 20.53 -0.22
CA VAL A 535 15.40 19.23 -0.71
C VAL A 535 16.91 19.32 -0.92
N LEU A 536 17.66 18.37 -0.35
CA LEU A 536 19.07 18.21 -0.64
C LEU A 536 19.19 17.60 -2.05
N GLU A 537 19.73 18.37 -2.99
CA GLU A 537 20.09 17.84 -4.30
C GLU A 537 21.27 16.87 -4.12
N GLN A 538 21.10 15.61 -4.53
CA GLN A 538 22.22 14.70 -4.65
C GLN A 538 23.07 15.15 -5.86
N ALA A 539 24.38 15.28 -5.63
CA ALA A 539 25.35 15.77 -6.60
C ALA A 539 25.68 14.76 -7.70
#